data_AF-A0A0C9VIB8-F1
#
_entry.id   AF-A0A0C9VIB8-F1
#
_cell.length_a   1.000
_cell.length_b   1.000
_cell.length_c   1.000
_cell.angle_alpha   90.00
_cell.angle_beta   90.00
_cell.angle_gamma   90.00
#
_symmetry.space_group_name_H-M   'P 1'
#
loop_
_entity.id
_entity.type
_entity.pdbx_description
1 polymer ?
#
loop_
_entity_poly.entity_id
_entity_poly.type
_entity_poly.pdbx_seq_one_letter_code
_entity_poly.pdbx_strand_id
1 'polypeptide(L)'
;MQLLFLLSIFAFVPFTAVHCTVWGVWVNGVDQGDGRNLYIRSPPNNNPVKNITSKDIACNVNNRLVPNKVPVEAGDTLTIEWYHDTRDDDIIASSHHGLISVWITPLSSNGEGPVWTKIFEDTYDGSLWAIDRLIPAHGQHSILIPDIPAGDYLVRPELIALHEADALYSQNPIRGAQFYISCIQARFHL
;
A
#
# COMPACT_ATOMS: atom_id res chain seq x y z
N MET A 1 49.55 -28.86 27.08
CA MET A 1 48.72 -29.17 25.90
C MET A 1 47.48 -28.30 25.99
N GLN A 2 47.51 -27.11 25.37
CA GLN A 2 46.45 -26.10 25.46
C GLN A 2 45.26 -26.52 24.60
N LEU A 3 44.08 -26.61 25.22
CA LEU A 3 42.81 -26.87 24.55
C LEU A 3 42.35 -25.56 23.88
N LEU A 4 42.39 -25.47 22.55
CA LEU A 4 41.75 -24.40 21.80
C LEU A 4 40.24 -24.66 21.76
N PHE A 5 39.45 -23.82 22.44
CA PHE A 5 38.01 -23.71 22.20
C PHE A 5 37.78 -22.84 20.97
N LEU A 6 37.28 -23.41 19.87
CA LEU A 6 36.70 -22.65 18.77
C LEU A 6 35.30 -22.17 19.19
N LEU A 7 35.13 -20.86 19.39
CA LEU A 7 33.81 -20.23 19.47
C LEU A 7 33.28 -20.05 18.04
N SER A 8 32.25 -20.80 17.68
CA SER A 8 31.46 -20.55 16.47
C SER A 8 30.49 -19.40 16.73
N ILE A 9 30.74 -18.24 16.15
CA ILE A 9 29.81 -17.10 16.15
C ILE A 9 28.71 -17.40 15.12
N PHE A 10 27.52 -17.76 15.58
CA PHE A 10 26.33 -17.74 14.72
C PHE A 10 25.90 -16.29 14.54
N ALA A 11 26.09 -15.75 13.33
CA ALA A 11 25.48 -14.49 12.95
C ALA A 11 23.98 -14.70 12.77
N PHE A 12 23.18 -14.19 13.72
CA PHE A 12 21.74 -14.04 13.53
C PHE A 12 21.55 -12.87 12.56
N VAL A 13 21.16 -13.15 11.31
CA VAL A 13 20.68 -12.11 10.41
C VAL A 13 19.24 -11.82 10.81
N PRO A 14 18.92 -10.65 11.39
CA PRO A 14 17.52 -10.30 11.59
C PRO A 14 16.87 -10.26 10.21
N PHE A 15 15.76 -10.98 10.05
CA PHE A 15 14.86 -10.76 8.92
C PHE A 15 14.33 -9.34 9.07
N THR A 16 14.93 -8.39 8.35
CA THR A 16 14.36 -7.07 8.21
C THR A 16 13.12 -7.23 7.36
N ALA A 17 11.95 -7.04 7.94
CA ALA A 17 10.72 -6.81 7.21
C ALA A 17 10.87 -5.54 6.39
N VAL A 18 10.67 -5.60 5.08
CA VAL A 18 10.97 -4.45 4.20
C VAL A 18 9.72 -3.92 3.51
N HIS A 19 8.72 -4.76 3.27
CA HIS A 19 7.70 -4.53 2.26
C HIS A 19 6.27 -4.54 2.85
N CYS A 20 5.23 -4.24 2.07
CA CYS A 20 3.85 -4.34 2.55
C CYS A 20 2.81 -4.53 1.43
N THR A 21 1.60 -4.98 1.79
CA THR A 21 0.40 -4.97 0.94
C THR A 21 -0.85 -4.65 1.77
N VAL A 22 -2.01 -4.49 1.13
CA VAL A 22 -3.29 -4.27 1.81
C VAL A 22 -3.96 -5.61 2.15
N TRP A 23 -4.38 -5.77 3.41
CA TRP A 23 -5.14 -6.91 3.89
C TRP A 23 -6.63 -6.75 3.58
N GLY A 24 -7.19 -5.61 3.94
CA GLY A 24 -8.62 -5.33 3.85
C GLY A 24 -8.92 -3.85 4.07
N VAL A 25 -10.20 -3.56 4.25
CA VAL A 25 -10.66 -2.21 4.58
C VAL A 25 -11.71 -2.22 5.68
N TRP A 26 -11.92 -1.07 6.29
CA TRP A 26 -12.99 -0.81 7.24
C TRP A 26 -13.88 0.31 6.69
N VAL A 27 -15.19 0.20 6.90
CA VAL A 27 -16.15 1.25 6.57
C VAL A 27 -16.82 1.68 7.87
N ASN A 28 -16.68 2.96 8.22
CA ASN A 28 -17.19 3.53 9.48
C ASN A 28 -16.77 2.72 10.72
N GLY A 29 -15.51 2.25 10.74
CA GLY A 29 -14.96 1.45 11.83
C GLY A 29 -15.42 -0.01 11.87
N VAL A 30 -16.11 -0.50 10.83
CA VAL A 30 -16.51 -1.91 10.70
C VAL A 30 -15.63 -2.62 9.69
N ASP A 31 -14.93 -3.67 10.13
CA ASP A 31 -14.07 -4.53 9.29
C ASP A 31 -14.91 -5.18 8.17
N GLN A 32 -14.47 -5.02 6.93
CA GLN A 32 -15.10 -5.65 5.76
C GLN A 32 -14.57 -7.07 5.50
N GLY A 33 -13.68 -7.57 6.36
CA GLY A 33 -13.05 -8.89 6.27
C GLY A 33 -11.90 -8.91 5.26
N ASP A 34 -11.28 -10.09 5.10
CA ASP A 34 -10.11 -10.26 4.22
C ASP A 34 -10.46 -9.88 2.78
N GLY A 35 -9.81 -8.85 2.25
CA GLY A 35 -10.09 -8.33 0.92
C GLY A 35 -9.25 -8.93 -0.18
N ARG A 36 -8.22 -9.70 0.17
CA ARG A 36 -7.19 -10.14 -0.77
C ARG A 36 -7.78 -11.03 -1.84
N ASN A 37 -7.59 -10.65 -3.10
CA ASN A 37 -8.19 -11.30 -4.29
C ASN A 37 -9.73 -11.36 -4.30
N LEU A 38 -10.43 -10.68 -3.38
CA LEU A 38 -11.89 -10.64 -3.30
C LEU A 38 -12.44 -9.28 -3.74
N TYR A 39 -12.09 -8.22 -3.03
CA TYR A 39 -12.39 -6.84 -3.43
C TYR A 39 -11.11 -6.01 -3.66
N ILE A 40 -9.94 -6.57 -3.32
CA ILE A 40 -8.61 -6.00 -3.60
C ILE A 40 -7.98 -6.75 -4.77
N ARG A 41 -7.45 -6.00 -5.75
CA ARG A 41 -6.64 -6.53 -6.86
C ARG A 41 -5.22 -6.86 -6.38
N SER A 42 -5.10 -7.82 -5.48
CA SER A 42 -3.86 -8.10 -4.76
C SER A 42 -2.73 -8.57 -5.68
N PRO A 43 -1.50 -8.02 -5.53
CA PRO A 43 -0.32 -8.62 -6.11
C PRO A 43 -0.02 -9.99 -5.46
N PRO A 44 0.82 -10.84 -6.08
CA PRO A 44 1.17 -12.14 -5.53
C PRO A 44 2.14 -12.07 -4.33
N ASN A 45 2.76 -10.92 -4.09
CA ASN A 45 3.70 -10.66 -3.00
C ASN A 45 3.73 -9.16 -2.68
N ASN A 46 4.55 -8.78 -1.70
CA ASN A 46 4.69 -7.41 -1.21
C ASN A 46 5.78 -6.58 -1.90
N ASN A 47 6.38 -7.07 -2.99
CA ASN A 47 7.44 -6.33 -3.70
C ASN A 47 6.95 -4.96 -4.21
N PRO A 48 7.85 -3.96 -4.27
CA PRO A 48 7.49 -2.63 -4.72
C PRO A 48 7.51 -2.57 -6.25
N VAL A 49 6.66 -1.72 -6.80
CA VAL A 49 6.83 -1.24 -8.18
C VAL A 49 7.86 -0.12 -8.15
N LYS A 50 8.80 -0.09 -9.10
CA LYS A 50 9.79 1.01 -9.24
C LYS A 50 9.79 1.68 -10.61
N ASN A 51 9.29 0.98 -11.63
CA ASN A 51 9.23 1.49 -12.99
C ASN A 51 7.97 2.34 -13.23
N ILE A 52 8.10 3.66 -13.17
CA ILE A 52 6.99 4.60 -13.36
C ILE A 52 6.39 4.61 -14.77
N THR A 53 7.05 4.00 -15.76
CA THR A 53 6.49 3.85 -17.12
C THR A 53 5.79 2.52 -17.34
N SER A 54 5.85 1.60 -16.36
CA SER A 54 5.11 0.34 -16.42
C SER A 54 3.63 0.57 -16.18
N LYS A 55 2.78 -0.25 -16.81
CA LYS A 55 1.35 -0.34 -16.48
C LYS A 55 1.10 -0.72 -15.01
N ASP A 56 2.08 -1.36 -14.37
CA ASP A 56 1.99 -1.80 -12.97
C ASP A 56 1.88 -0.61 -12.00
N ILE A 57 2.22 0.61 -12.43
CA ILE A 57 2.06 1.81 -11.60
C ILE A 57 0.59 2.10 -11.27
N ALA A 58 -0.36 1.65 -12.11
CA ALA A 58 -1.77 1.94 -11.89
C ALA A 58 -2.35 1.11 -10.72
N CYS A 59 -2.19 -0.22 -10.78
CA CYS A 59 -2.82 -1.16 -9.85
C CYS A 59 -1.94 -2.38 -9.50
N ASN A 60 -0.62 -2.21 -9.54
CA ASN A 60 0.37 -3.28 -9.30
C ASN A 60 0.32 -4.39 -10.37
N VAL A 61 1.15 -5.42 -10.22
CA VAL A 61 1.47 -6.43 -11.25
C VAL A 61 0.32 -7.39 -11.59
N ASN A 62 -0.79 -7.39 -10.83
CA ASN A 62 -1.92 -8.30 -10.99
C ASN A 62 -3.25 -7.55 -11.19
N ASN A 63 -3.24 -6.53 -12.06
CA ASN A 63 -4.42 -5.73 -12.35
C ASN A 63 -5.50 -6.54 -13.10
N ARG A 64 -6.47 -7.09 -12.37
CA ARG A 64 -7.61 -7.85 -12.89
C ARG A 64 -8.86 -7.59 -12.07
N LEU A 65 -10.04 -7.78 -12.66
CA LEU A 65 -11.30 -7.75 -11.90
C LEU A 65 -11.30 -8.85 -10.82
N VAL A 66 -11.78 -8.50 -9.64
CA VAL A 66 -12.03 -9.41 -8.51
C VAL A 66 -13.54 -9.46 -8.21
N PRO A 67 -14.07 -10.51 -7.55
CA PRO A 67 -15.51 -10.77 -7.54
C PRO A 67 -16.35 -9.75 -6.76
N ASN A 68 -15.78 -9.08 -5.76
CA ASN A 68 -16.51 -8.26 -4.81
C ASN A 68 -16.20 -6.76 -4.96
N LYS A 69 -17.09 -5.94 -4.41
CA LYS A 69 -16.95 -4.48 -4.29
C LYS A 69 -17.38 -4.07 -2.90
N VAL A 70 -16.61 -3.21 -2.26
CA VAL A 70 -16.95 -2.67 -0.93
C VAL A 70 -18.03 -1.60 -1.10
N PRO A 71 -19.23 -1.76 -0.50
CA PRO A 71 -20.25 -0.72 -0.54
C PRO A 71 -19.82 0.46 0.33
N VAL A 72 -19.92 1.68 -0.20
CA VAL A 72 -19.63 2.93 0.52
C VAL A 72 -20.61 4.02 0.10
N GLU A 73 -20.86 4.96 0.99
CA GLU A 73 -21.64 6.18 0.77
C GLU A 73 -20.77 7.42 0.92
N ALA A 74 -21.19 8.53 0.31
CA ALA A 74 -20.52 9.81 0.49
C ALA A 74 -20.46 10.20 1.98
N GLY A 75 -19.28 10.59 2.45
CA GLY A 75 -19.03 10.92 3.85
C GLY A 75 -18.65 9.73 4.74
N ASP A 76 -18.74 8.48 4.26
CA ASP A 76 -18.22 7.34 4.99
C ASP A 76 -16.72 7.49 5.25
N THR A 77 -16.27 6.99 6.41
CA THR A 77 -14.85 6.80 6.68
C THR A 77 -14.42 5.46 6.11
N LEU A 78 -13.58 5.48 5.07
CA LEU A 78 -12.93 4.29 4.54
C LEU A 78 -11.50 4.20 5.10
N THR A 79 -11.23 3.16 5.87
CA THR A 79 -9.91 2.86 6.41
C THR A 79 -9.26 1.74 5.61
N ILE A 80 -8.04 1.97 5.13
CA ILE A 80 -7.22 0.98 4.44
C ILE A 80 -6.27 0.36 5.45
N GLU A 81 -6.20 -0.96 5.49
CA GLU A 81 -5.34 -1.71 6.41
C GLU A 81 -4.20 -2.43 5.67
N TRP A 82 -2.97 -2.01 5.94
CA TRP A 82 -1.74 -2.58 5.41
C TRP A 82 -1.15 -3.62 6.36
N TYR A 83 -0.36 -4.54 5.80
CA TYR A 83 0.38 -5.55 6.56
C TYR A 83 1.64 -5.97 5.78
N HIS A 84 2.61 -6.57 6.47
CA HIS A 84 3.83 -7.09 5.85
C HIS A 84 3.70 -8.55 5.44
N ASP A 85 3.70 -9.48 6.41
CA ASP A 85 3.65 -10.94 6.24
C ASP A 85 2.32 -11.51 6.81
N THR A 86 1.92 -11.04 7.99
CA THR A 86 0.68 -11.43 8.67
C THR A 86 -0.11 -10.19 9.09
N ARG A 87 -1.43 -10.28 9.16
CA ARG A 87 -2.28 -9.14 9.57
C ARG A 87 -1.83 -8.61 10.93
N ASP A 88 -1.77 -7.29 11.08
CA ASP A 88 -1.41 -6.59 12.33
C ASP A 88 0.01 -6.93 12.86
N ASP A 89 0.97 -7.06 11.94
CA ASP A 89 2.39 -7.24 12.25
C ASP A 89 3.15 -5.90 12.30
N ASP A 90 4.42 -5.90 11.92
CA ASP A 90 5.24 -4.70 11.86
C ASP A 90 4.92 -3.78 10.68
N ILE A 91 3.96 -4.16 9.83
CA ILE A 91 3.34 -3.38 8.74
C ILE A 91 4.30 -3.12 7.57
N ILE A 92 5.41 -2.44 7.83
CA ILE A 92 6.47 -2.10 6.89
C ILE A 92 7.72 -1.71 7.68
N ALA A 93 8.92 -1.91 7.11
CA ALA A 93 10.17 -1.49 7.72
C ALA A 93 10.13 -0.03 8.18
N SER A 94 10.65 0.25 9.38
CA SER A 94 10.82 1.63 9.86
C SER A 94 11.81 2.45 9.03
N SER A 95 12.59 1.83 8.15
CA SER A 95 13.45 2.55 7.19
C SER A 95 12.67 3.15 6.02
N HIS A 96 11.43 2.73 5.78
CA HIS A 96 10.63 3.08 4.61
C HIS A 96 9.92 4.43 4.75
N HIS A 97 10.62 5.43 5.27
CA HIS A 97 10.12 6.81 5.35
C HIS A 97 9.55 7.28 4.01
N GLY A 98 8.40 7.93 4.05
CA GLY A 98 7.73 8.33 2.83
C GLY A 98 6.28 8.78 3.00
N LEU A 99 5.63 8.98 1.87
CA LEU A 99 4.28 9.56 1.79
C LEU A 99 3.21 8.50 1.56
N ILE A 100 1.97 8.87 1.87
CA ILE A 100 0.76 8.10 1.59
C ILE A 100 -0.17 8.95 0.74
N SER A 101 -0.72 8.39 -0.32
CA SER A 101 -1.76 9.05 -1.11
C SER A 101 -2.88 8.08 -1.46
N VAL A 102 -4.08 8.61 -1.71
CA VAL A 102 -5.20 7.83 -2.22
C VAL A 102 -5.79 8.51 -3.44
N TRP A 103 -6.03 7.71 -4.46
CA TRP A 103 -6.57 8.14 -5.75
C TRP A 103 -7.85 7.37 -6.07
N ILE A 104 -8.67 7.94 -6.94
CA ILE A 104 -9.92 7.32 -7.39
C ILE A 104 -10.10 7.46 -8.90
N THR A 105 -10.73 6.45 -9.51
CA THR A 105 -11.14 6.43 -10.93
C THR A 105 -12.38 5.54 -11.09
N PRO A 106 -13.25 5.76 -12.09
CA PRO A 106 -14.30 4.79 -12.44
C PRO A 106 -13.71 3.41 -12.72
N LEU A 107 -14.37 2.34 -12.28
CA LEU A 107 -13.92 0.96 -12.47
C LEU A 107 -13.79 0.59 -13.96
N SER A 108 -14.66 1.17 -14.81
CA SER A 108 -14.69 0.97 -16.26
C SER A 108 -13.44 1.46 -16.98
N SER A 109 -12.67 2.38 -16.39
CA SER A 109 -11.40 2.83 -16.98
C SER A 109 -10.27 1.81 -16.84
N ASN A 110 -10.44 0.82 -15.96
CA ASN A 110 -9.40 -0.14 -15.58
C ASN A 110 -8.09 0.51 -15.06
N GLY A 111 -8.13 1.80 -14.70
CA GLY A 111 -6.95 2.58 -14.32
C GLY A 111 -6.06 3.02 -15.50
N GLU A 112 -6.56 2.93 -16.74
CA GLU A 112 -5.81 3.25 -17.95
C GLU A 112 -6.04 4.70 -18.41
N GLY A 113 -4.96 5.37 -18.82
CA GLY A 113 -4.99 6.76 -19.28
C GLY A 113 -5.07 7.78 -18.14
N PRO A 114 -5.36 9.06 -18.44
CA PRO A 114 -5.41 10.16 -17.47
C PRO A 114 -6.74 10.18 -16.71
N VAL A 115 -6.99 9.14 -15.91
CA VAL A 115 -8.30 8.88 -15.28
C VAL A 115 -8.31 9.03 -13.76
N TRP A 116 -7.13 9.17 -13.15
CA TRP A 116 -6.95 9.20 -11.71
C TRP A 116 -7.14 10.60 -11.12
N THR A 117 -7.96 10.71 -10.09
CA THR A 117 -8.14 11.91 -9.27
C THR A 117 -7.62 11.64 -7.86
N LYS A 118 -6.73 12.51 -7.34
CA LYS A 118 -6.25 12.40 -5.96
C LYS A 118 -7.35 12.84 -4.98
N ILE A 119 -7.57 12.07 -3.92
CA ILE A 119 -8.55 12.37 -2.86
C ILE A 119 -7.92 12.45 -1.47
N PHE A 120 -6.67 12.02 -1.32
CA PHE A 120 -5.92 12.12 -0.06
C PHE A 120 -4.42 12.19 -0.32
N GLU A 121 -3.71 12.90 0.55
CA GLU A 121 -2.26 12.94 0.61
C GLU A 121 -1.81 13.29 2.04
N ASP A 122 -0.89 12.50 2.57
CA ASP A 122 -0.14 12.79 3.79
C ASP A 122 1.36 12.59 3.49
N THR A 123 2.18 13.52 3.96
CA THR A 123 3.61 13.60 3.66
C THR A 123 4.42 13.75 4.96
N TYR A 124 5.42 14.63 4.98
CA TYR A 124 6.18 14.95 6.17
C TYR A 124 5.49 16.08 6.94
N ASP A 125 5.18 15.87 8.22
CA ASP A 125 4.46 16.84 9.06
C ASP A 125 5.38 17.83 9.82
N GLY A 126 6.69 17.74 9.59
CA GLY A 126 7.70 18.49 10.34
C GLY A 126 8.45 17.65 11.37
N SER A 127 7.90 16.50 11.77
CA SER A 127 8.52 15.55 12.70
C SER A 127 8.62 14.13 12.16
N LEU A 128 7.56 13.64 11.51
CA LEU A 128 7.43 12.26 11.04
C LEU A 128 6.94 12.24 9.60
N TRP A 129 7.32 11.19 8.87
CA TRP A 129 6.70 10.85 7.59
C TRP A 129 5.37 10.14 7.80
N ALA A 130 4.51 10.14 6.78
CA ALA A 130 3.22 9.47 6.83
C ALA A 130 3.36 7.95 7.09
N ILE A 131 4.37 7.30 6.48
CA ILE A 131 4.67 5.89 6.75
C ILE A 131 5.10 5.66 8.21
N ASP A 132 5.79 6.62 8.84
CA ASP A 132 6.20 6.51 10.25
C ASP A 132 4.98 6.52 11.19
N ARG A 133 3.93 7.25 10.81
CA ARG A 133 2.63 7.28 11.53
C ARG A 133 1.78 6.04 11.24
N LEU A 134 1.96 5.39 10.10
CA LEU A 134 1.20 4.20 9.70
C LEU A 134 1.52 2.99 10.61
N ILE A 135 2.79 2.82 10.99
CA ILE A 135 3.26 1.71 11.83
C ILE A 135 2.55 1.68 13.20
N PRO A 136 2.59 2.74 14.04
CA PRO A 136 1.87 2.75 15.31
C PRO A 136 0.34 2.82 15.15
N ALA A 137 -0.15 3.13 13.94
CA ALA A 137 -1.57 3.03 13.59
C ALA A 137 -1.97 1.62 13.12
N HIS A 138 -1.13 0.60 13.35
CA HIS A 138 -1.43 -0.80 13.01
C HIS A 138 -1.76 -0.98 11.51
N GLY A 139 -1.05 -0.25 10.65
CA GLY A 139 -1.26 -0.31 9.20
C GLY A 139 -2.48 0.44 8.72
N GLN A 140 -3.18 1.18 9.58
CA GLN A 140 -4.43 1.83 9.24
C GLN A 140 -4.24 3.30 8.87
N HIS A 141 -4.77 3.70 7.72
CA HIS A 141 -4.99 5.10 7.38
C HIS A 141 -6.38 5.28 6.77
N SER A 142 -7.01 6.43 7.02
CA SER A 142 -8.41 6.65 6.66
C SER A 142 -8.59 7.84 5.73
N ILE A 143 -9.63 7.76 4.91
CA ILE A 143 -10.12 8.86 4.07
C ILE A 143 -11.62 9.03 4.27
N LEU A 144 -12.14 10.22 3.97
CA LEU A 144 -13.57 10.41 3.78
C LEU A 144 -13.92 10.14 2.32
N ILE A 145 -14.98 9.36 2.10
CA ILE A 145 -15.49 9.10 0.78
C ILE A 145 -16.09 10.40 0.21
N PRO A 146 -15.63 10.88 -0.97
CA PRO A 146 -16.12 12.13 -1.54
C PRO A 146 -17.54 11.99 -2.10
N ASP A 147 -18.27 13.09 -2.14
CA ASP A 147 -19.56 13.20 -2.83
C ASP A 147 -19.35 13.24 -4.35
N ILE A 148 -19.46 12.06 -4.98
CA ILE A 148 -19.31 11.85 -6.42
C ILE A 148 -20.48 11.00 -6.92
N PRO A 149 -20.76 10.99 -8.24
CA PRO A 149 -21.86 10.19 -8.79
C PRO A 149 -21.78 8.72 -8.36
N ALA A 150 -22.92 8.12 -8.03
CA ALA A 150 -22.98 6.69 -7.73
C ALA A 150 -22.44 5.85 -8.90
N GLY A 151 -21.76 4.76 -8.56
CA GLY A 151 -21.11 3.91 -9.54
C GLY A 151 -20.07 2.98 -8.93
N ASP A 152 -19.42 2.19 -9.79
CA ASP A 152 -18.32 1.34 -9.39
C ASP A 152 -16.99 2.06 -9.65
N TYR A 153 -16.11 2.09 -8.65
CA TYR A 153 -14.83 2.80 -8.66
C TYR A 153 -13.66 1.89 -8.27
N LEU A 154 -12.46 2.28 -8.68
CA LEU A 154 -11.21 1.84 -8.10
C LEU A 154 -10.70 2.91 -7.14
N VAL A 155 -10.46 2.51 -5.89
CA VAL A 155 -9.72 3.30 -4.91
C VAL A 155 -8.29 2.77 -4.86
N ARG A 156 -7.31 3.64 -5.12
CA ARG A 156 -5.88 3.31 -5.21
C ARG A 156 -5.12 3.98 -4.08
N PRO A 157 -4.98 3.33 -2.91
CA PRO A 157 -4.02 3.76 -1.92
C PRO A 157 -2.60 3.41 -2.37
N GLU A 158 -1.67 4.31 -2.10
CA GLU A 158 -0.27 4.23 -2.51
C GLU A 158 0.63 4.70 -1.36
N LEU A 159 1.60 3.88 -1.00
CA LEU A 159 2.75 4.30 -0.19
C LEU A 159 3.96 4.48 -1.12
N ILE A 160 4.72 5.56 -0.93
CA ILE A 160 5.99 5.75 -1.65
C ILE A 160 7.12 5.82 -0.63
N ALA A 161 7.92 4.76 -0.54
CA ALA A 161 9.08 4.69 0.33
C ALA A 161 10.32 5.30 -0.34
N LEU A 162 11.06 6.13 0.40
CA LEU A 162 12.09 7.03 -0.15
C LEU A 162 13.53 6.65 0.22
N HIS A 163 13.75 5.56 0.95
CA HIS A 163 15.06 5.15 1.46
C HIS A 163 16.13 4.89 0.36
N GLU A 164 15.72 4.67 -0.89
CA GLU A 164 16.61 4.56 -2.06
C GLU A 164 16.26 5.56 -3.19
N ALA A 165 15.46 6.59 -2.88
CA ALA A 165 15.02 7.58 -3.85
C ALA A 165 16.07 8.66 -4.18
N ASP A 166 17.27 8.56 -3.59
CA ASP A 166 18.45 9.35 -3.97
C ASP A 166 18.96 9.02 -5.38
N ALA A 167 18.56 7.88 -5.94
CA ALA A 167 18.84 7.47 -7.30
C ALA A 167 17.53 7.22 -8.08
N LEU A 168 17.57 7.42 -9.40
CA LEU A 168 16.44 7.10 -10.28
C LEU A 168 16.51 5.64 -10.72
N TYR A 169 15.39 4.90 -10.64
CA TYR A 169 15.29 3.52 -11.13
C TYR A 169 15.71 3.40 -12.61
N SER A 170 15.39 4.39 -13.43
CA SER A 170 15.75 4.45 -14.85
C SER A 170 17.26 4.53 -15.12
N GLN A 171 18.04 4.94 -14.13
CA GLN A 171 19.50 5.07 -14.20
C GLN A 171 20.20 3.96 -13.40
N ASN A 172 19.62 3.56 -12.27
CA ASN A 172 20.12 2.51 -11.40
C ASN A 172 18.96 1.57 -10.99
N PRO A 173 18.75 0.44 -11.69
CA PRO A 173 17.58 -0.40 -11.49
C PRO A 173 17.56 -1.15 -10.15
N ILE A 174 18.68 -1.21 -9.42
CA ILE A 174 18.69 -1.78 -8.07
C ILE A 174 18.20 -0.80 -7.00
N ARG A 175 18.19 0.52 -7.29
CA ARG A 175 17.68 1.58 -6.38
C ARG A 175 16.39 2.19 -6.94
N GLY A 176 15.99 3.37 -6.45
CA GLY A 176 14.78 4.08 -6.87
C GLY A 176 13.77 4.24 -5.74
N ALA A 177 12.88 5.23 -5.88
CA ALA A 177 11.66 5.28 -5.09
C ALA A 177 10.86 3.98 -5.27
N GLN A 178 10.30 3.50 -4.16
CA GLN A 178 9.57 2.23 -4.11
C GLN A 178 8.08 2.50 -3.87
N PHE A 179 7.25 2.05 -4.81
CA PHE A 179 5.82 2.30 -4.83
C PHE A 179 5.07 1.03 -4.41
N TYR A 180 4.37 1.11 -3.28
CA TYR A 180 3.48 0.05 -2.79
C TYR A 180 2.06 0.46 -3.14
N ILE A 181 1.52 -0.19 -4.16
CA ILE A 181 0.25 0.20 -4.80
C ILE A 181 -0.75 -0.92 -4.60
N SER A 182 -1.97 -0.55 -4.23
CA SER A 182 -3.12 -1.44 -4.18
C SER A 182 -4.30 -0.82 -4.93
N CYS A 183 -5.20 -1.63 -5.46
CA CYS A 183 -6.44 -1.19 -6.07
C CYS A 183 -7.62 -1.95 -5.47
N ILE A 184 -8.57 -1.20 -4.93
CA ILE A 184 -9.71 -1.67 -4.18
C ILE A 184 -10.96 -1.36 -5.00
N GLN A 185 -11.77 -2.38 -5.27
CA GLN A 185 -13.05 -2.18 -5.95
C GLN A 185 -14.09 -1.75 -4.92
N ALA A 186 -14.70 -0.60 -5.16
CA ALA A 186 -15.75 -0.04 -4.31
C ALA A 186 -16.98 0.30 -5.13
N ARG A 187 -18.15 0.23 -4.51
CA ARG A 187 -19.43 0.64 -5.07
C ARG A 187 -19.94 1.82 -4.26
N PHE A 188 -20.02 2.96 -4.92
CA PHE A 188 -20.48 4.22 -4.35
C PHE A 188 -21.99 4.31 -4.54
N HIS A 189 -22.70 4.50 -3.44
CA HIS A 189 -24.13 4.75 -3.39
C HIS A 189 -24.40 6.25 -3.15
N LEU A 190 -25.56 6.71 -3.62
CA LEU A 190 -26.10 8.04 -3.31
C LEU A 190 -26.85 7.99 -1.97
#